data_AF-A0A2P4RAK1-F1
#
_entry.id   AF-A0A2P4RAK1-F1
#
_cell.length_a   1.000
_cell.length_b   1.000
_cell.length_c   1.000
_cell.angle_alpha   90.00
_cell.angle_beta   90.00
_cell.angle_gamma   90.00
#
_symmetry.space_group_name_H-M   'P 1'
#
loop_
_entity.id
_entity.type
_entity.pdbx_description
1 polymer ?
#
loop_
_entity_poly.entity_id
_entity_poly.type
_entity_poly.pdbx_seq_one_letter_code
_entity_poly.pdbx_strand_id
1 'polypeptide(L)'
;MNPEPKPKKPLRWRILALMVQCAAVAIALNAVLVLFGVISNPAEQRREVDAVTYRILADGYTAGSPVYRAAVRDAVKERGAIMLADRERLMGMWAKAAPVGYGVPAAIGPRETERARLLRLVKGESN
;
A
#
# COMPACT_ATOMS: atom_id res chain seq x y z
N MET A 1 -13.68 -39.90 52.03
CA MET A 1 -14.26 -38.67 51.45
C MET A 1 -13.89 -38.66 49.97
N ASN A 2 -14.83 -39.00 49.07
CA ASN A 2 -14.54 -38.99 47.64
C ASN A 2 -14.73 -37.56 47.11
N PRO A 3 -13.76 -36.99 46.38
CA PRO A 3 -13.93 -35.67 45.79
C PRO A 3 -15.01 -35.72 44.73
N GLU A 4 -16.01 -34.84 44.85
CA GLU A 4 -17.07 -34.70 43.86
C GLU A 4 -16.49 -34.33 42.48
N PRO A 5 -17.03 -34.90 41.39
CA PRO A 5 -16.55 -34.61 40.04
C PRO A 5 -16.86 -33.15 39.67
N LYS A 6 -15.81 -32.37 39.37
CA LYS A 6 -15.94 -30.99 38.87
C LYS A 6 -16.91 -30.95 37.68
N PRO A 7 -17.89 -30.02 37.65
CA PRO A 7 -18.83 -29.93 36.55
C PRO A 7 -18.08 -29.69 35.23
N LYS A 8 -18.25 -30.61 34.28
CA LYS A 8 -17.67 -30.48 32.93
C LYS A 8 -18.29 -29.26 32.25
N LYS A 9 -17.45 -28.31 31.83
CA LYS A 9 -17.89 -27.11 31.09
C LYS A 9 -18.78 -27.52 29.91
N PRO A 10 -19.89 -26.79 29.64
CA PRO A 10 -20.81 -27.13 28.56
C PRO A 10 -20.09 -27.20 27.21
N LEU A 11 -20.47 -28.15 26.34
CA LEU A 11 -19.85 -28.38 25.03
C LEU A 11 -19.69 -27.10 24.20
N ARG A 12 -20.69 -26.21 24.27
CA ARG A 12 -20.71 -24.89 23.60
C ARG A 12 -19.51 -24.01 23.95
N TRP A 13 -19.07 -24.03 25.21
CA TRP A 13 -17.91 -23.26 25.67
C TRP A 13 -16.59 -23.83 25.17
N ARG A 14 -16.52 -25.16 24.97
CA ARG A 14 -15.32 -25.81 24.42
C ARG A 14 -15.17 -25.50 22.93
N ILE A 15 -16.27 -25.48 22.19
CA ILE A 15 -16.29 -25.08 20.78
C ILE A 15 -15.92 -23.60 20.62
N LEU A 16 -16.49 -22.71 21.44
CA LEU A 16 -16.15 -21.29 21.42
C LEU A 16 -14.67 -21.06 21.73
N ALA A 17 -14.12 -21.74 22.75
CA ALA A 17 -12.71 -21.64 23.09
C ALA A 17 -11.80 -22.12 21.94
N LEU A 18 -12.18 -23.20 21.25
CA LEU A 18 -11.46 -23.69 20.09
C LEU A 18 -11.47 -22.67 18.93
N MET A 19 -12.63 -22.05 18.65
CA MET A 19 -12.73 -21.01 17.63
C MET A 19 -11.85 -19.79 17.94
N VAL A 20 -11.84 -19.36 19.19
CA VAL A 20 -10.98 -18.24 19.65
C VAL A 20 -9.50 -18.59 19.51
N GLN A 21 -9.10 -19.82 19.87
CA GLN A 21 -7.72 -20.29 19.69
C GLN A 21 -7.32 -20.32 18.21
N CYS A 22 -8.16 -20.87 17.33
CA CYS A 22 -7.88 -20.87 15.89
C CYS A 22 -7.78 -19.45 15.33
N ALA A 23 -8.66 -18.53 15.73
CA ALA A 23 -8.61 -17.13 15.32
C ALA A 23 -7.30 -16.45 15.79
N ALA A 24 -6.89 -16.69 17.04
CA ALA A 24 -5.65 -16.15 17.58
C ALA A 24 -4.42 -16.66 16.83
N VAL A 25 -4.38 -17.95 16.50
CA VAL A 25 -3.29 -18.55 15.70
C VAL A 25 -3.25 -17.94 14.30
N ALA A 26 -4.39 -17.75 13.65
CA ALA A 26 -4.44 -17.13 12.31
C ALA A 26 -3.95 -15.67 12.32
N ILE A 27 -4.34 -14.89 13.33
CA ILE A 27 -3.88 -13.51 13.50
C ILE A 27 -2.37 -13.48 13.75
N ALA A 28 -1.87 -14.34 14.64
CA ALA A 28 -0.44 -14.44 14.94
C ALA A 28 0.36 -14.84 13.70
N LEU A 29 -0.11 -15.82 12.92
CA LEU A 29 0.54 -16.23 11.69
C LEU A 29 0.60 -15.10 10.67
N ASN A 30 -0.50 -14.35 10.48
CA ASN A 30 -0.51 -13.18 9.60
C ASN A 30 0.50 -12.11 10.07
N ALA A 31 0.57 -11.84 11.37
CA ALA A 31 1.54 -10.89 11.92
C ALA A 31 2.99 -11.34 11.66
N VAL A 32 3.28 -12.63 11.83
CA VAL A 32 4.60 -13.20 11.51
C VAL A 32 4.91 -13.06 10.01
N LEU A 33 3.97 -13.39 9.13
CA LEU A 33 4.17 -13.26 7.68
C LEU A 33 4.42 -11.79 7.26
N VAL A 34 3.77 -10.82 7.90
CA VAL A 34 4.05 -9.40 7.70
C VAL A 34 5.45 -9.03 8.21
N LEU A 35 5.82 -9.48 9.42
CA LEU A 35 7.13 -9.17 10.03
C LEU A 35 8.30 -9.72 9.22
N PHE A 36 8.17 -10.92 8.66
CA PHE A 36 9.19 -11.54 7.80
C PHE A 36 9.10 -11.08 6.33
N GLY A 37 8.22 -10.12 6.01
CA GLY A 37 8.10 -9.56 4.66
C GLY A 37 7.54 -10.52 3.61
N VAL A 38 6.96 -11.64 4.02
CA VAL A 38 6.34 -12.62 3.10
C VAL A 38 5.06 -12.06 2.50
N ILE A 39 4.29 -11.32 3.29
CA ILE A 39 3.12 -10.56 2.83
C ILE A 39 3.30 -9.09 3.19
N SER A 40 2.91 -8.20 2.29
CA SER A 40 3.04 -6.76 2.55
C SER A 40 2.07 -6.32 3.64
N ASN A 41 2.49 -5.36 4.46
CA ASN A 41 1.65 -4.82 5.52
C ASN A 41 0.39 -4.16 4.92
N PRO A 42 -0.83 -4.65 5.21
CA PRO A 42 -2.06 -4.10 4.65
C PRO A 42 -2.31 -2.65 5.09
N ALA A 43 -1.74 -2.23 6.22
CA ALA A 43 -1.81 -0.84 6.68
C ALA A 43 -0.96 0.09 5.81
N GLU A 44 0.19 -0.37 5.31
CA GLU A 44 1.04 0.40 4.39
C GLU A 44 0.48 0.43 2.98
N GLN A 45 -0.15 -0.65 2.52
CA GLN A 45 -0.81 -0.70 1.21
C GLN A 45 -1.93 0.33 1.02
N ARG A 46 -2.50 0.85 2.12
CA ARG A 46 -3.54 1.88 2.10
C ARG A 46 -3.00 3.29 2.30
N ARG A 47 -1.72 3.43 2.67
CA ARG A 47 -1.10 4.75 2.80
C ARG A 47 -0.80 5.27 1.40
N GLU A 48 -1.21 6.49 1.15
CA GLU A 48 -0.80 7.21 -0.06
C GLU A 48 0.68 7.59 0.03
N VAL A 49 1.31 7.75 -1.12
CA VAL A 49 2.69 8.25 -1.21
C VAL A 49 2.79 9.72 -0.80
N ASP A 50 4.02 10.14 -0.52
CA ASP A 50 4.34 11.52 -0.14
C ASP A 50 4.28 12.51 -1.33
N ALA A 51 4.35 13.80 -1.02
CA ALA A 51 4.34 14.88 -2.02
C ALA A 51 5.52 14.78 -2.99
N VAL A 52 6.69 14.35 -2.49
CA VAL A 52 7.91 14.18 -3.29
C VAL A 52 7.68 13.15 -4.39
N THR A 53 7.13 12.00 -4.03
CA THR A 53 6.82 10.92 -4.96
C THR A 53 5.78 11.38 -5.97
N TYR A 54 4.71 12.07 -5.55
CA TYR A 54 3.75 12.63 -6.50
C TYR A 54 4.40 13.60 -7.50
N ARG A 55 5.32 14.47 -7.04
CA ARG A 55 6.07 15.37 -7.90
C ARG A 55 6.91 14.61 -8.93
N ILE A 56 7.70 13.64 -8.48
CA ILE A 56 8.56 12.83 -9.38
C ILE A 56 7.71 12.05 -10.37
N LEU A 57 6.61 11.45 -9.92
CA LEU A 57 5.71 10.70 -10.79
C LEU A 57 5.03 11.63 -11.81
N ALA A 58 4.67 12.86 -11.45
CA ALA A 58 4.10 13.85 -12.37
C ALA A 58 5.11 14.31 -13.41
N ASP A 59 6.32 14.65 -13.01
CA ASP A 59 7.37 15.06 -13.93
C ASP A 59 7.76 13.88 -14.85
N GLY A 60 7.91 12.70 -14.26
CA GLY A 60 8.09 11.46 -15.01
C GLY A 60 6.91 11.12 -15.91
N TYR A 61 5.68 11.49 -15.57
CA TYR A 61 4.52 11.28 -16.44
C TYR A 61 4.64 12.14 -17.69
N THR A 62 5.09 13.39 -17.55
CA THR A 62 5.27 14.30 -18.70
C THR A 62 6.44 13.88 -19.59
N ALA A 63 7.57 13.46 -19.02
CA ALA A 63 8.77 13.09 -19.76
C ALA A 63 8.86 11.59 -20.11
N GLY A 64 8.00 10.76 -19.54
CA GLY A 64 8.13 9.30 -19.55
C GLY A 64 7.62 8.62 -20.82
N SER A 65 8.10 7.40 -21.02
CA SER A 65 7.68 6.54 -22.12
C SER A 65 6.18 6.22 -22.07
N PRO A 66 5.54 5.83 -23.19
CA PRO A 66 4.14 5.41 -23.20
C PRO A 66 3.82 4.30 -22.19
N VAL A 67 4.76 3.37 -21.98
CA VAL A 67 4.63 2.26 -21.02
C VAL A 67 4.59 2.79 -19.58
N TYR A 68 5.47 3.73 -19.24
CA TYR A 68 5.47 4.36 -17.93
C TYR A 68 4.18 5.15 -17.68
N ARG A 69 3.74 5.93 -18.67
CA ARG A 69 2.47 6.68 -18.59
C ARG A 69 1.26 5.75 -18.42
N ALA A 70 1.24 4.60 -19.09
CA ALA A 70 0.19 3.60 -18.89
C ALA A 70 0.22 3.05 -17.45
N ALA A 71 1.38 2.65 -16.95
CA ALA A 71 1.51 2.11 -15.59
C ALA A 71 1.07 3.09 -14.50
N VAL A 72 1.44 4.38 -14.64
CA VAL A 72 0.99 5.44 -13.72
C VAL A 72 -0.52 5.68 -13.87
N ARG A 73 -1.05 5.72 -15.09
CA ARG A 73 -2.49 5.89 -15.32
C ARG A 73 -3.30 4.76 -14.70
N ASP A 74 -2.85 3.52 -14.83
CA ASP A 74 -3.55 2.36 -14.29
C ASP A 74 -3.57 2.40 -12.77
N ALA A 75 -2.42 2.69 -12.13
CA ALA A 75 -2.33 2.85 -10.68
C ALA A 75 -3.23 3.98 -10.16
N VAL A 76 -3.31 5.10 -10.89
CA VAL A 76 -4.16 6.25 -10.51
C VAL A 76 -5.64 5.97 -10.77
N LYS A 77 -6.01 5.29 -11.85
CA LYS A 77 -7.42 5.07 -12.25
C LYS A 77 -8.20 4.23 -11.24
N GLU A 78 -7.59 3.20 -10.67
CA GLU A 78 -8.28 2.31 -9.75
C GLU A 78 -8.65 2.98 -8.42
N ARG A 79 -7.81 3.91 -7.93
CA ARG A 79 -7.90 4.43 -6.55
C ARG A 79 -7.95 5.95 -6.43
N GLY A 80 -7.79 6.67 -7.54
CA GLY A 80 -7.69 8.14 -7.57
C GLY A 80 -6.45 8.70 -6.86
N ALA A 81 -5.49 7.84 -6.52
CA ALA A 81 -4.28 8.15 -5.75
C ALA A 81 -3.23 7.05 -5.97
N ILE A 82 -1.96 7.38 -5.74
CA ILE A 82 -0.88 6.39 -5.77
C ILE A 82 -0.66 5.89 -4.35
N MET A 83 -0.78 4.57 -4.16
CA MET A 83 -0.54 3.93 -2.88
C MET A 83 0.95 3.64 -2.69
N LEU A 84 1.37 3.50 -1.44
CA LEU A 84 2.74 3.16 -1.09
C LEU A 84 3.18 1.81 -1.70
N ALA A 85 2.23 0.88 -1.88
CA ALA A 85 2.46 -0.39 -2.56
C ALA A 85 2.91 -0.24 -4.02
N ASP A 86 2.46 0.80 -4.71
CA ASP A 86 2.81 1.05 -6.12
C ASP A 86 4.12 1.84 -6.26
N ARG A 87 4.57 2.48 -5.17
CA ARG A 87 5.70 3.42 -5.16
C ARG A 87 6.95 2.79 -5.74
N GLU A 88 7.40 1.67 -5.18
CA GLU A 88 8.69 1.06 -5.58
C GLU A 88 8.67 0.64 -7.05
N ARG A 89 7.57 0.03 -7.50
CA ARG A 89 7.41 -0.38 -8.89
C ARG A 89 7.49 0.82 -9.83
N LEU A 90 6.69 1.86 -9.58
CA LEU A 90 6.62 3.04 -10.43
C LEU A 90 7.94 3.83 -10.40
N MET A 91 8.52 4.02 -9.22
CA MET A 91 9.81 4.69 -9.08
C MET A 91 10.95 3.89 -9.71
N GLY A 92 10.92 2.56 -9.65
CA GLY A 92 11.89 1.70 -10.31
C GLY A 92 11.79 1.76 -11.84
N MET A 93 10.57 1.88 -12.39
CA MET A 93 10.38 2.14 -13.81
C MET A 93 10.89 3.53 -14.20
N TRP A 94 10.60 4.55 -13.39
CA TRP A 94 11.09 5.90 -13.63
C TRP A 94 12.61 5.97 -13.56
N ALA A 95 13.25 5.38 -12.55
CA ALA A 95 14.70 5.41 -12.38
C ALA A 95 15.46 4.84 -13.59
N LYS A 96 14.88 3.85 -14.28
CA LYS A 96 15.45 3.28 -15.51
C LYS A 96 15.29 4.20 -16.73
N ALA A 97 14.30 5.07 -16.70
CA ALA A 97 13.97 5.98 -17.81
C ALA A 97 14.38 7.44 -17.53
N ALA A 98 14.78 7.75 -16.31
CA ALA A 98 15.01 9.11 -15.86
C ALA A 98 16.22 9.71 -16.60
N PRO A 99 16.14 10.98 -17.04
CA PRO A 99 17.30 11.68 -17.59
C PRO A 99 18.46 11.69 -16.58
N VAL A 100 19.68 11.50 -17.09
CA VAL A 100 20.89 11.64 -16.28
C VAL A 100 20.90 13.03 -15.65
N GLY A 101 21.06 13.08 -14.33
CA GLY A 101 21.07 14.34 -13.57
C GLY A 101 19.69 14.87 -13.16
N TYR A 102 18.60 14.10 -13.34
CA TYR A 102 17.31 14.47 -12.77
C TYR A 102 17.40 14.60 -11.25
N GLY A 103 17.15 15.82 -10.76
CA GLY A 103 17.07 16.14 -9.34
C GLY A 103 15.63 16.39 -8.92
N VAL A 104 15.31 16.01 -7.69
CA VAL A 104 14.03 16.39 -7.08
C VAL A 104 14.10 17.88 -6.73
N PRO A 105 13.10 18.70 -7.12
CA PRO A 105 13.06 20.10 -6.73
C PRO A 105 13.15 20.27 -5.20
N ALA A 106 13.95 21.24 -4.75
CA ALA A 106 14.10 21.51 -3.30
C ALA A 106 12.79 22.00 -2.65
N ALA A 107 11.89 22.60 -3.44
CA ALA A 107 10.57 23.02 -3.01
C ALA A 107 9.51 22.14 -3.68
N ILE A 108 8.77 21.39 -2.85
CA ILE A 108 7.63 20.58 -3.28
C ILE A 108 6.42 21.08 -2.53
N GLY A 109 5.33 21.29 -3.26
CA GLY A 109 4.07 21.75 -2.68
C GLY A 109 3.45 20.73 -1.73
N PRO A 110 2.29 21.07 -1.12
CA PRO A 110 1.52 20.12 -0.34
C PRO A 110 1.19 18.86 -1.16
N ARG A 111 1.08 17.72 -0.48
CA ARG A 111 0.80 16.41 -1.11
C ARG A 111 -0.46 16.46 -1.97
N GLU A 112 -1.52 17.10 -1.49
CA GLU A 112 -2.80 17.24 -2.17
C GLU A 112 -2.65 18.03 -3.49
N THR A 113 -1.79 19.05 -3.50
CA THR A 113 -1.51 19.86 -4.69
C THR A 113 -0.77 19.04 -5.76
N GLU A 114 0.26 18.29 -5.36
CA GLU A 114 1.03 17.45 -6.28
C GLU A 114 0.20 16.27 -6.79
N ARG A 115 -0.62 15.68 -5.92
CA ARG A 115 -1.59 14.64 -6.31
C ARG A 115 -2.58 15.18 -7.33
N ALA A 116 -3.17 16.35 -7.08
CA ALA A 116 -4.11 16.98 -8.02
C ALA A 116 -3.43 17.32 -9.35
N ARG A 117 -2.16 17.76 -9.33
CA ARG A 117 -1.35 17.97 -10.53
C ARG A 117 -1.19 16.68 -11.33
N LEU A 118 -0.78 15.57 -10.70
CA LEU A 118 -0.65 14.28 -11.37
C LEU A 118 -1.99 13.80 -11.94
N LEU A 119 -3.07 13.91 -11.16
CA LEU A 119 -4.42 13.50 -11.58
C LEU A 119 -4.88 14.24 -12.85
N ARG A 120 -4.66 15.55 -12.94
CA ARG A 120 -4.97 16.35 -14.13
C ARG A 120 -4.22 15.85 -15.36
N LEU A 121 -2.90 15.65 -15.22
CA LEU A 121 -2.06 15.10 -16.29
C LEU A 121 -2.56 13.74 -16.77
N VAL A 122 -2.91 12.84 -15.85
CA VAL A 122 -3.41 11.50 -16.16
C VAL A 122 -4.76 11.54 -16.89
N LYS A 123 -5.64 12.46 -16.51
CA LYS A 123 -6.95 12.68 -17.14
C LYS A 123 -6.87 13.36 -18.51
N GLY A 124 -5.69 13.81 -18.93
CA GLY A 124 -5.54 14.60 -20.15
C GLY A 124 -6.06 16.03 -20.02
N GLU A 125 -6.38 16.46 -18.80
CA GLU A 125 -6.65 17.85 -18.44
C GLU A 125 -5.29 18.56 -18.38
N SER A 126 -4.68 18.75 -19.55
CA SER A 126 -3.62 19.73 -19.73
C SER A 126 -4.25 21.10 -19.48
N ASN A 127 -3.53 22.02 -18.83
CA ASN A 127 -3.94 23.43 -18.82
C ASN A 127 -4.29 23.91 -20.24
#